data_AF-A0A822DQW4-F1
#
_entry.id   AF-A0A822DQW4-F1
#
_cell.length_a   1.000
_cell.length_b   1.000
_cell.length_c   1.000
_cell.angle_alpha   90.00
_cell.angle_beta   90.00
_cell.angle_gamma   90.00
#
_symmetry.space_group_name_H-M   'P 1'
#
loop_
_entity.id
_entity.type
_entity.pdbx_description
1 polymer ?
#
loop_
_entity_poly.entity_id
_entity_poly.type
_entity_poly.pdbx_seq_one_letter_code
_entity_poly.pdbx_strand_id
1 'polypeptide(L)'
;HCPPRMLPYPHHFVTPNNIVIDLRLHNNDLQTRLSSIISTLLRESTPKNWFNTTKRRLINQYKNEQNESGLSKEEVAKRVQNQLNIEYVERAFETIENSNKIEELSPGLGRLLVSHARSILTMKSVVQNLNDDLEKHLK
;
A
#
# COMPACT_ATOMS: atom_id res chain seq x y z
N HIS A 1 -12.07 46.55 -3.46
CA HIS A 1 -12.52 45.18 -3.72
C HIS A 1 -11.36 44.24 -3.41
N CYS A 2 -11.50 43.33 -2.45
CA CYS A 2 -10.50 42.27 -2.29
C CYS A 2 -10.51 41.40 -3.54
N PRO A 3 -9.34 41.01 -4.10
CA PRO A 3 -9.35 40.00 -5.14
C PRO A 3 -9.95 38.72 -4.54
N PRO A 4 -10.75 37.96 -5.30
CA PRO A 4 -11.25 36.67 -4.84
C PRO A 4 -10.04 35.80 -4.45
N ARG A 5 -10.10 35.23 -3.25
CA ARG A 5 -9.11 34.29 -2.72
C ARG A 5 -8.89 33.21 -3.80
N MET A 6 -7.70 33.15 -4.38
CA MET A 6 -7.38 32.18 -5.42
C MET A 6 -7.61 30.76 -4.86
N LEU A 7 -8.58 30.05 -5.41
CA LEU A 7 -8.64 28.60 -5.32
C LEU A 7 -7.46 28.08 -6.16
N PRO A 8 -6.50 27.30 -5.62
CA PRO A 8 -5.39 26.84 -6.43
C PRO A 8 -5.90 25.88 -7.51
N TYR A 9 -5.36 26.08 -8.71
CA TYR A 9 -5.59 25.40 -9.99
C TYR A 9 -5.94 23.91 -9.89
N PRO A 10 -6.75 23.37 -10.84
CA PRO A 10 -7.16 21.98 -10.78
C PRO A 10 -5.93 21.09 -10.89
N HIS A 11 -5.67 20.29 -9.87
CA HIS A 11 -4.69 19.20 -9.89
C HIS A 11 -5.04 18.10 -10.92
N HIS A 12 -6.06 18.32 -11.75
CA HIS A 12 -6.52 17.42 -12.79
C HIS A 12 -6.02 17.97 -14.14
N PHE A 13 -5.02 17.31 -14.69
CA PHE A 13 -4.57 17.54 -16.06
C PHE A 13 -5.19 16.50 -16.96
N VAL A 14 -5.37 16.81 -18.23
CA VAL A 14 -5.87 15.85 -19.21
C VAL A 14 -4.82 15.73 -20.30
N THR A 15 -4.40 14.50 -20.62
CA THR A 15 -3.50 14.28 -21.75
C THR A 15 -4.23 14.53 -23.08
N PRO A 16 -3.52 14.73 -24.19
CA PRO A 16 -4.16 14.79 -25.52
C PRO A 16 -5.03 13.56 -25.85
N ASN A 17 -4.82 12.44 -25.18
CA ASN A 17 -5.61 11.21 -25.29
C ASN A 17 -6.74 11.12 -24.26
N ASN A 18 -7.17 12.23 -23.66
CA ASN A 18 -8.22 12.30 -22.65
C ASN A 18 -7.96 11.52 -21.35
N ILE A 19 -6.69 11.28 -21.00
CA ILE A 19 -6.35 10.63 -19.72
C ILE A 19 -6.28 11.69 -18.63
N VAL A 20 -7.10 11.57 -17.60
CA VAL A 20 -7.06 12.45 -16.42
C VAL A 20 -5.87 12.08 -15.55
N ILE A 21 -4.99 13.04 -15.29
CA ILE A 21 -3.85 12.96 -14.40
C ILE A 21 -4.18 13.76 -13.14
N ASP A 22 -4.28 13.06 -12.02
CA ASP A 22 -4.48 13.67 -10.71
C ASP A 22 -3.13 13.87 -10.00
N LEU A 23 -2.75 15.13 -9.81
CA LEU A 23 -1.49 15.54 -9.19
C LEU A 23 -1.64 15.95 -7.73
N ARG A 24 -2.78 15.69 -7.08
CA ARG A 24 -2.98 16.07 -5.67
C ARG A 24 -1.92 15.50 -4.74
N LEU A 25 -1.46 14.27 -5.00
CA LEU A 25 -0.39 13.65 -4.22
C LEU A 25 0.96 14.40 -4.30
N HIS A 26 1.16 15.32 -5.24
CA HIS A 26 2.39 16.12 -5.36
C HIS A 26 2.33 17.46 -4.61
N ASN A 27 1.20 17.78 -3.95
CA ASN A 27 1.09 18.97 -3.12
C ASN A 27 1.72 18.73 -1.74
N ASN A 28 2.80 19.46 -1.43
CA ASN A 28 3.57 19.29 -0.18
C ASN A 28 2.76 19.54 1.11
N ASP A 29 1.84 20.52 1.12
CA ASP A 29 0.96 20.77 2.27
C ASP A 29 -0.01 19.60 2.46
N LEU A 30 -0.59 19.13 1.36
CA LEU A 30 -1.49 17.97 1.38
C LEU A 30 -0.77 16.71 1.84
N GLN A 31 0.45 16.45 1.34
CA GLN A 31 1.27 15.31 1.76
C GLN A 31 1.58 15.32 3.25
N THR A 32 1.92 16.50 3.80
CA THR A 32 2.26 16.64 5.22
C THR A 32 1.05 16.32 6.11
N ARG A 33 -0.13 16.86 5.76
CA ARG A 33 -1.39 16.54 6.47
C ARG A 33 -1.75 15.07 6.34
N LEU A 34 -1.68 14.53 5.12
CA LEU A 34 -2.01 13.15 4.81
C LEU A 34 -1.11 12.16 5.58
N SER A 35 0.20 12.43 5.64
CA SER A 35 1.18 11.62 6.39
C SER A 35 0.85 11.52 7.88
N SER A 36 0.48 12.65 8.50
CA SER A 36 0.07 12.71 9.91
C SER A 36 -1.21 11.89 10.17
N ILE A 37 -2.21 12.03 9.29
CA ILE A 37 -3.47 11.29 9.39
C ILE A 37 -3.21 9.79 9.26
N ILE A 38 -2.44 9.35 8.24
CA ILE A 38 -2.14 7.94 8.00
C ILE A 38 -1.39 7.33 9.18
N SER A 39 -0.38 8.03 9.70
CA SER A 39 0.43 7.54 10.82
C SER A 39 -0.42 7.27 12.07
N THR A 40 -1.41 8.13 12.31
CA THR A 40 -2.37 7.96 13.41
C THR A 40 -3.35 6.82 13.10
N LEU A 41 -3.89 6.81 11.88
CA LEU A 41 -4.89 5.86 11.43
C LEU A 41 -4.37 4.41 11.46
N LEU A 42 -3.16 4.15 10.95
CA LEU A 42 -2.57 2.81 10.94
C LEU A 42 -2.24 2.31 12.35
N ARG A 43 -1.87 3.23 13.25
CA ARG A 43 -1.63 2.91 14.67
C ARG A 43 -2.92 2.52 15.39
N GLU A 44 -4.02 3.23 15.13
CA GLU A 44 -5.30 3.03 15.81
C GLU A 44 -6.10 1.84 15.24
N SER A 45 -6.03 1.61 13.92
CA SER A 45 -6.81 0.60 13.21
C SER A 45 -6.29 -0.84 13.38
N THR A 46 -5.06 -1.01 13.86
CA THR A 46 -4.46 -2.34 14.05
C THR A 46 -4.88 -2.91 15.41
N PRO A 47 -5.65 -4.02 15.46
CA PRO A 47 -6.11 -4.62 16.70
C PRO A 47 -4.91 -5.08 17.51
N LYS A 48 -4.98 -4.86 18.82
CA LYS A 48 -4.03 -5.47 19.76
C LYS A 48 -4.02 -6.98 19.50
N ASN A 49 -2.85 -7.54 19.19
CA ASN A 49 -2.61 -8.95 18.84
C ASN A 49 -2.97 -9.42 17.42
N TRP A 50 -3.32 -8.53 16.49
CA TRP A 50 -3.56 -8.94 15.10
C TRP A 50 -2.37 -9.72 14.52
N PHE A 51 -1.16 -9.14 14.62
CA PHE A 51 0.07 -9.76 14.12
C PHE A 51 0.29 -11.17 14.67
N ASN A 52 0.21 -11.35 15.99
CA ASN A 52 0.46 -12.64 16.64
C ASN A 52 -0.62 -13.68 16.29
N THR A 53 -1.87 -13.24 16.13
CA THR A 53 -2.98 -14.12 15.78
C THR A 53 -2.89 -14.57 14.34
N THR A 54 -2.67 -13.63 13.41
CA THR A 54 -2.46 -13.92 11.99
C THR A 54 -1.23 -14.79 11.76
N LYS A 55 -0.10 -14.46 12.39
CA LYS A 55 1.13 -15.27 12.28
C LYS A 55 0.90 -16.71 12.74
N ARG A 56 0.21 -16.94 13.86
CA ARG A 56 -0.11 -18.29 14.34
C ARG A 56 -1.02 -19.04 13.37
N ARG A 57 -2.05 -18.37 12.83
CA ARG A 57 -2.94 -18.93 11.80
C ARG A 57 -2.15 -19.38 10.57
N LEU A 58 -1.28 -18.50 10.04
CA LEU A 58 -0.45 -18.79 8.87
C LEU A 58 0.55 -19.92 9.13
N ILE A 59 1.19 -19.95 10.31
CA ILE A 59 2.09 -21.06 10.68
C ILE A 59 1.33 -22.39 10.66
N ASN A 60 0.13 -22.45 11.23
CA ASN A 60 -0.66 -23.69 11.24
C ASN A 60 -1.07 -24.10 9.82
N GLN A 61 -1.47 -23.15 8.98
CA GLN A 61 -1.80 -23.39 7.58
C GLN A 61 -0.60 -23.97 6.81
N TYR A 62 0.55 -23.30 6.82
CA TYR A 62 1.72 -23.74 6.07
C TYR A 62 2.42 -24.97 6.67
N LYS A 63 2.22 -25.28 7.96
CA LYS A 63 2.68 -26.55 8.55
C LYS A 63 1.92 -27.74 8.00
N ASN A 64 0.63 -27.61 7.72
CA ASN A 64 -0.13 -28.67 7.07
C ASN A 64 0.42 -28.91 5.65
N GLU A 65 0.65 -27.84 4.89
CA GLU A 65 1.30 -27.90 3.57
C GLU A 65 2.73 -28.46 3.64
N GLN A 66 3.47 -28.21 4.73
CA GLN A 66 4.81 -28.77 4.96
C GLN A 66 4.78 -30.30 5.00
N ASN A 67 3.80 -30.86 5.70
CA ASN A 67 3.65 -32.32 5.83
C ASN A 67 3.21 -32.96 4.51
N GLU A 68 2.46 -32.23 3.67
CA GLU A 68 1.94 -32.72 2.39
C GLU A 68 2.94 -32.57 1.23
N SER A 69 3.74 -31.50 1.21
CA SER A 69 4.61 -31.13 0.07
C SER A 69 6.12 -31.25 0.36
N GLY A 70 6.51 -31.62 1.58
CA GLY A 70 7.93 -31.79 1.95
C GLY A 70 8.73 -30.49 2.06
N LEU A 71 8.07 -29.34 2.23
CA LEU A 71 8.72 -28.03 2.32
C LEU A 71 9.70 -27.95 3.51
N SER A 72 10.81 -27.24 3.31
CA SER A 72 11.74 -26.92 4.40
C SER A 72 11.11 -25.93 5.38
N LYS A 73 11.52 -26.00 6.65
CA LYS A 73 11.13 -25.04 7.69
C LYS A 73 11.46 -23.61 7.30
N GLU A 74 12.57 -23.40 6.58
CA GLU A 74 12.98 -22.07 6.11
C GLU A 74 12.03 -21.52 5.04
N GLU A 75 11.59 -22.35 4.10
CA GLU A 75 10.66 -21.97 3.05
C GLU A 75 9.28 -21.64 3.63
N VAL A 76 8.82 -22.44 4.60
CA VAL A 76 7.59 -22.16 5.36
C VAL A 76 7.69 -20.81 6.07
N ALA A 77 8.81 -20.51 6.73
CA ALA A 77 9.00 -19.23 7.41
C ALA A 77 8.96 -18.05 6.42
N LYS A 78 9.60 -18.17 5.25
CA LYS A 78 9.54 -17.16 4.18
C LYS A 78 8.11 -16.96 3.68
N ARG A 79 7.36 -18.03 3.43
CA ARG A 79 5.94 -17.95 3.00
C ARG A 79 5.06 -17.27 4.04
N VAL A 80 5.20 -17.65 5.31
CA VAL A 80 4.47 -17.01 6.43
C VAL A 80 4.76 -15.51 6.45
N GLN A 81 6.02 -15.10 6.36
CA GLN A 81 6.40 -13.68 6.39
C GLN A 81 5.84 -12.92 5.19
N ASN A 82 5.94 -13.49 3.99
CA ASN A 82 5.41 -12.86 2.77
C ASN A 82 3.89 -12.68 2.85
N GLN A 83 3.17 -13.73 3.25
CA GLN A 83 1.71 -13.68 3.37
C GLN A 83 1.27 -12.70 4.48
N LEU A 84 1.99 -12.65 5.59
CA LEU A 84 1.72 -11.70 6.67
C LEU A 84 1.90 -10.25 6.22
N ASN A 85 2.92 -9.97 5.39
CA ASN A 85 3.14 -8.66 4.80
C ASN A 85 2.01 -8.28 3.83
N ILE A 86 1.56 -9.22 2.98
CA ILE A 86 0.45 -9.00 2.05
C ILE A 86 -0.83 -8.63 2.82
N GLU A 87 -1.19 -9.42 3.83
CA GLU A 87 -2.39 -9.15 4.63
C GLU A 87 -2.30 -7.82 5.40
N TYR A 88 -1.11 -7.44 5.86
CA TYR A 88 -0.90 -6.14 6.50
C TYR A 88 -1.12 -4.99 5.52
N VAL A 89 -0.55 -5.08 4.30
CA VAL A 89 -0.67 -4.05 3.27
C VAL A 89 -2.12 -3.89 2.82
N GLU A 90 -2.83 -4.99 2.56
CA GLU A 90 -4.24 -4.94 2.17
C GLU A 90 -5.11 -4.31 3.27
N ARG A 91 -4.91 -4.70 4.53
CA ARG A 91 -5.59 -4.07 5.67
C ARG A 91 -5.29 -2.58 5.76
N ALA A 92 -4.04 -2.17 5.56
CA ALA A 92 -3.64 -0.77 5.59
C ALA A 92 -4.31 0.02 4.45
N PHE A 93 -4.39 -0.55 3.25
CA PHE A 93 -5.07 0.05 2.11
C PHE A 93 -6.58 0.20 2.34
N GLU A 94 -7.25 -0.85 2.81
CA GLU A 94 -8.67 -0.79 3.18
C GLU A 94 -8.93 0.29 4.24
N THR A 95 -8.04 0.39 5.23
CA THR A 95 -8.16 1.40 6.28
C THR A 95 -8.04 2.81 5.71
N ILE A 96 -7.10 3.03 4.79
CA ILE A 96 -6.87 4.33 4.14
C ILE A 96 -8.03 4.71 3.23
N GLU A 97 -8.53 3.78 2.41
CA GLU A 97 -9.62 4.04 1.46
C GLU A 97 -10.95 4.36 2.14
N ASN A 98 -11.21 3.77 3.32
CA ASN A 98 -12.44 3.95 4.08
C ASN A 98 -12.34 5.03 5.17
N SER A 99 -11.28 5.84 5.18
CA SER A 99 -11.07 6.87 6.20
C SER A 99 -11.86 8.14 5.92
N ASN A 100 -12.86 8.43 6.75
CA ASN A 100 -13.60 9.70 6.71
C ASN A 100 -12.67 10.92 6.84
N LYS A 101 -11.63 10.84 7.68
CA LYS A 101 -10.66 11.94 7.85
C LYS A 101 -9.91 12.26 6.56
N ILE A 102 -9.61 11.24 5.73
CA ILE A 102 -8.92 11.44 4.45
C ILE A 102 -9.91 11.97 3.41
N GLU A 103 -11.15 11.47 3.42
CA GLU A 103 -12.22 11.93 2.52
C GLU A 103 -12.58 13.40 2.78
N GLU A 104 -12.65 13.83 4.04
CA GLU A 104 -12.84 15.22 4.45
C GLU A 104 -11.68 16.14 4.03
N LEU A 105 -10.44 15.60 4.00
CA LEU A 105 -9.26 16.37 3.57
C LEU A 105 -9.32 16.67 2.06
N SER A 106 -9.67 15.66 1.25
CA SER A 106 -9.95 15.84 -0.17
C SER A 106 -10.69 14.61 -0.71
N PRO A 107 -11.86 14.77 -1.36
CA PRO A 107 -12.66 13.63 -1.80
C PRO A 107 -11.90 12.68 -2.75
N GLY A 108 -11.96 11.38 -2.49
CA GLY A 108 -11.29 10.35 -3.30
C GLY A 108 -9.76 10.30 -3.13
N LEU A 109 -9.17 11.08 -2.22
CA LEU A 109 -7.73 11.09 -1.99
C LEU A 109 -7.21 9.74 -1.45
N GLY A 110 -8.00 9.04 -0.63
CA GLY A 110 -7.65 7.71 -0.12
C GLY A 110 -7.46 6.70 -1.25
N ARG A 111 -8.39 6.66 -2.19
CA ARG A 111 -8.31 5.81 -3.39
C ARG A 111 -7.14 6.18 -4.29
N LEU A 112 -6.92 7.48 -4.50
CA LEU A 112 -5.77 7.96 -5.27
C LEU A 112 -4.44 7.50 -4.65
N LEU A 113 -4.31 7.63 -3.33
CA LEU A 113 -3.12 7.22 -2.60
C LEU A 113 -2.90 5.70 -2.69
N VAL A 114 -3.93 4.90 -2.45
CA VAL A 114 -3.82 3.43 -2.50
C VAL A 114 -3.50 2.96 -3.91
N SER A 115 -4.15 3.53 -4.93
CA SER A 115 -3.82 3.23 -6.33
C SER A 115 -2.36 3.55 -6.64
N HIS A 116 -1.86 4.70 -6.19
CA HIS A 116 -0.47 5.09 -6.40
C HIS A 116 0.50 4.14 -5.67
N ALA A 117 0.21 3.79 -4.42
CA ALA A 117 1.01 2.86 -3.63
C ALA A 117 1.05 1.45 -4.25
N ARG A 118 -0.09 0.92 -4.72
CA ARG A 118 -0.16 -0.36 -5.45
C ARG A 118 0.73 -0.33 -6.68
N SER A 119 0.63 0.70 -7.51
CA SER A 119 1.48 0.86 -8.70
C SER A 119 2.97 0.86 -8.35
N ILE A 120 3.38 1.57 -7.29
CA ILE A 120 4.78 1.57 -6.82
C ILE A 120 5.23 0.17 -6.39
N LEU A 121 4.41 -0.54 -5.61
CA LEU A 121 4.74 -1.89 -5.15
C LEU A 121 4.88 -2.86 -6.33
N THR A 122 3.98 -2.79 -7.31
CA THR A 122 4.08 -3.57 -8.54
C THR A 122 5.35 -3.26 -9.31
N MET A 123 5.67 -1.97 -9.52
CA MET A 123 6.91 -1.58 -10.21
C MET A 123 8.15 -2.11 -9.49
N LYS A 124 8.20 -2.00 -8.15
CA LYS A 124 9.30 -2.55 -7.36
C LYS A 124 9.43 -4.07 -7.49
N SER A 125 8.31 -4.79 -7.47
CA SER A 125 8.30 -6.25 -7.66
C SER A 125 8.82 -6.64 -9.03
N VAL A 126 8.43 -5.93 -10.09
CA VAL A 126 8.92 -6.20 -11.45
C VAL A 126 10.42 -5.98 -11.54
N VAL A 127 10.93 -4.86 -11.00
CA VAL A 127 12.37 -4.57 -10.97
C VAL A 127 13.14 -5.64 -10.19
N GLN A 128 12.61 -6.08 -9.04
CA GLN A 128 13.25 -7.14 -8.26
C GLN A 128 13.32 -8.46 -9.05
N ASN A 129 12.24 -8.87 -9.69
CA ASN A 129 12.21 -10.10 -10.48
C ASN A 129 13.22 -10.04 -11.63
N LEU A 130 13.32 -8.90 -12.33
CA LEU A 130 14.30 -8.71 -13.39
C LEU A 130 15.73 -8.80 -12.87
N ASN A 131 16.03 -8.20 -11.72
CA ASN A 131 17.34 -8.30 -11.10
C ASN A 131 17.68 -9.75 -10.71
N ASP A 132 16.74 -10.47 -10.10
CA ASP A 132 16.92 -11.87 -9.73
C ASP A 132 17.20 -12.76 -10.96
N ASP A 133 16.52 -12.48 -12.09
CA ASP A 133 16.74 -13.21 -13.33
C ASP A 133 18.09 -12.87 -13.98
N LEU A 134 18.49 -11.59 -13.98
CA LEU A 134 19.82 -11.18 -14.44
C LEU A 134 20.93 -11.84 -13.62
N GLU A 135 20.80 -11.90 -12.29
CA GLU A 135 21.77 -12.56 -11.42
C GLU A 135 21.87 -14.07 -11.67
N LYS A 136 20.76 -14.73 -12.04
CA LYS A 136 20.78 -16.14 -12.43
C LYS A 136 21.48 -16.37 -13.77
N HIS A 137 21.32 -15.46 -14.73
CA HIS A 137 21.93 -15.57 -16.06
C HIS A 137 23.42 -15.20 -16.09
N LEU A 138 23.90 -14.45 -15.09
CA LEU A 138 25.32 -14.07 -14.95
C LEU A 138 26.14 -15.06 -14.11
N LYS A 139 25.51 -16.07 -13.50
CA LYS A 139 26.15 -17.18 -12.78
C LYS A 139 26.21 -18.43 -13.66
#